data_AF-A0A414QFR5-F1
#
_entry.id   AF-A0A414QFR5-F1
#
_cell.length_a   1.000
_cell.length_b   1.000
_cell.length_c   1.000
_cell.angle_alpha   90.00
_cell.angle_beta   90.00
_cell.angle_gamma   90.00
#
_symmetry.space_group_name_H-M   'P 1'
#
loop_
_entity.id
_entity.type
_entity.pdbx_description
1 polymer ?
#
loop_
_entity_poly.entity_id
_entity_poly.type
_entity_poly.pdbx_seq_one_letter_code
_entity_poly.pdbx_strand_id
1 'polypeptide(L)'
;MNDKINRGQLVRTYIGEGLAPFKFEYKGYHGDSWKFERNMKGAVQTISIYPYRFDQSMITFELYTNVKNSEYASKIGTNVVSASMLDGIVSNSQIRGYWQYGNEQELIQVLGEMKDVLIKKGMKILVELSKGLEEPDTAEMYREVYFHHDELCEKFMEKTGIVVTGFDEENIDRWFEVIEERTAILKQGDYEDAKEELMEIAAFLGNQLVKYLGGRWFHYLSENHESCGVEGCKTLNPGLNCLSVVVG
;
A
#
# COMPACT_ATOMS: atom_id res chain seq x y z
N MET A 1 -6.28 26.48 39.92
CA MET A 1 -5.85 26.77 38.54
C MET A 1 -5.62 25.43 37.88
N ASN A 2 -6.43 25.05 36.89
CA ASN A 2 -6.16 23.86 36.08
C ASN A 2 -5.16 24.29 35.02
N ASP A 3 -3.87 24.11 35.29
CA ASP A 3 -2.87 24.24 34.24
C ASP A 3 -3.19 23.21 33.17
N LYS A 4 -3.56 23.71 31.99
CA LYS A 4 -3.94 22.88 30.86
C LYS A 4 -2.68 22.15 30.38
N ILE A 5 -2.61 20.84 30.64
CA ILE A 5 -1.47 19.99 30.23
C ILE A 5 -1.17 20.19 28.75
N ASN A 6 0.06 20.62 28.44
CA ASN A 6 0.52 20.79 27.05
C ASN A 6 1.00 19.46 26.46
N ARG A 7 0.05 18.58 26.15
CA ARG A 7 0.31 17.23 25.63
C ARG A 7 1.24 17.23 24.42
N GLY A 8 1.06 18.17 23.48
CA GLY A 8 1.86 18.20 22.27
C GLY A 8 3.34 18.52 22.53
N GLN A 9 3.62 19.43 23.47
CA GLN A 9 5.00 19.69 23.90
C GLN A 9 5.61 18.45 24.57
N LEU A 10 4.87 17.81 25.48
CA LEU A 10 5.36 16.63 26.21
C LEU A 10 5.60 15.44 25.25
N VAL A 11 4.69 15.17 24.33
CA VAL A 11 4.86 14.12 23.30
C VAL A 11 6.09 14.41 22.46
N ARG A 12 6.24 15.65 21.96
CA ARG A 12 7.40 16.04 21.16
C ARG A 12 8.72 15.85 21.94
N THR A 13 8.75 16.22 23.21
CA THR A 13 9.95 16.10 24.05
C THR A 13 10.23 14.62 24.37
N TYR A 14 9.35 13.96 25.11
CA TYR A 14 9.65 12.66 25.70
C TYR A 14 9.65 11.51 24.70
N ILE A 15 8.78 11.54 23.69
CA ILE A 15 8.81 10.56 22.60
C ILE A 15 9.87 10.96 21.57
N GLY A 16 9.87 12.22 21.14
CA GLY A 16 10.75 12.68 20.07
C GLY A 16 12.24 12.52 20.39
N GLU A 17 12.67 12.84 21.61
CA GLU A 17 14.06 12.60 22.04
C GLU A 17 14.44 11.12 21.99
N GLY A 18 13.51 10.24 22.37
CA GLY A 18 13.70 8.79 22.31
C GLY A 18 13.77 8.23 20.90
N LEU A 19 13.05 8.86 19.96
CA LEU A 19 13.00 8.43 18.56
C LEU A 19 14.09 9.08 17.68
N ALA A 20 14.73 10.15 18.15
CA ALA A 20 15.77 10.86 17.40
C ALA A 20 16.95 9.98 16.94
N PRO A 21 17.49 9.03 17.75
CA PRO A 21 18.53 8.11 17.31
C PRO A 21 18.11 7.22 16.13
N PHE A 22 16.80 7.03 15.95
CA PHE A 22 16.21 6.23 14.87
C PHE A 22 15.83 7.07 13.64
N LYS A 23 16.23 8.36 13.61
CA LYS A 23 15.99 9.34 12.54
C LYS A 23 14.53 9.68 12.29
N PHE A 24 13.67 9.53 13.30
CA PHE A 24 12.31 10.03 13.23
C PHE A 24 12.28 11.55 13.44
N GLU A 25 11.50 12.22 12.60
CA GLU A 25 11.23 13.65 12.68
C GLU A 25 9.79 13.87 13.13
N TYR A 26 9.59 14.84 14.02
CA TYR A 26 8.25 15.27 14.40
C TYR A 26 7.61 16.11 13.28
N LYS A 27 6.47 15.66 12.76
CA LYS A 27 5.76 16.28 11.64
C LYS A 27 4.63 17.22 12.06
N GLY A 28 4.33 17.31 13.36
CA GLY A 28 3.25 18.15 13.89
C GLY A 28 2.02 17.35 14.31
N TYR A 29 0.93 18.08 14.60
CA TYR A 29 -0.37 17.50 14.95
C TYR A 29 -1.29 17.51 13.74
N HIS A 30 -1.64 16.33 13.23
CA HIS A 30 -2.46 16.13 12.02
C HIS A 30 -3.45 14.98 12.24
N GLY A 31 -4.71 15.17 11.84
CA GLY A 31 -5.74 14.13 11.93
C GLY A 31 -5.89 13.58 13.35
N ASP A 32 -5.97 14.48 14.34
CA ASP A 32 -6.06 14.17 15.76
C ASP A 32 -4.88 13.42 16.40
N SER A 33 -3.71 13.42 15.74
CA SER A 33 -2.52 12.73 16.21
C SER A 33 -1.25 13.56 16.08
N TRP A 34 -0.33 13.37 17.02
CA TRP A 34 1.06 13.79 16.91
C TRP A 34 1.83 12.76 16.08
N LYS A 35 2.42 13.20 14.96
CA LYS A 35 3.06 12.31 14.00
C LYS A 35 4.58 12.42 14.05
N PHE A 36 5.22 11.27 14.00
CA PHE A 36 6.66 11.13 13.80
C PHE A 36 6.90 10.27 12.56
N GLU A 37 7.79 10.70 11.68
CA GLU A 37 8.07 9.99 10.44
C GLU A 37 9.57 9.86 10.18
N ARG A 38 9.96 8.76 9.53
CA ARG A 38 11.29 8.61 8.93
C ARG A 38 11.16 7.97 7.55
N ASN A 39 12.10 8.28 6.66
CA ASN A 39 12.32 7.51 5.46
C ASN A 39 13.37 6.43 5.72
N MET A 40 13.05 5.17 5.41
CA MET A 40 13.97 4.06 5.50
C MET A 40 13.89 3.24 4.21
N LYS A 41 14.92 3.35 3.36
CA LYS A 41 15.01 2.65 2.07
C LYS A 41 13.79 2.88 1.16
N GLY A 42 13.29 4.13 1.07
CA GLY A 42 12.13 4.47 0.24
C GLY A 42 10.78 4.28 0.94
N ALA A 43 10.71 3.50 2.02
CA ALA A 43 9.50 3.40 2.85
C ALA A 43 9.44 4.53 3.87
N VAL A 44 8.34 5.28 3.87
CA VAL A 44 7.99 6.23 4.93
C VAL A 44 7.33 5.44 6.05
N GLN A 45 7.97 5.41 7.20
CA GLN A 45 7.45 4.81 8.42
C GLN A 45 6.88 5.90 9.32
N THR A 46 5.68 5.69 9.84
CA THR A 46 4.96 6.67 10.64
C THR A 46 4.56 6.08 11.99
N ILE A 47 4.79 6.87 13.04
CA ILE A 47 4.27 6.64 14.39
C ILE A 47 3.29 7.77 14.67
N SER A 48 2.03 7.42 14.93
CA SER A 48 0.98 8.36 15.32
C SER A 48 0.64 8.17 16.79
N ILE A 49 0.64 9.24 17.57
CA ILE A 49 0.30 9.23 19.00
C ILE A 49 -0.92 10.12 19.19
N TYR A 50 -1.95 9.63 19.89
CA TYR A 50 -3.19 10.37 20.01
C TYR A 50 -3.95 10.02 21.31
N PRO A 51 -4.72 10.98 21.86
CA PRO A 51 -5.60 10.71 22.98
C PRO A 51 -6.81 9.89 22.54
N TYR A 52 -7.35 9.05 23.42
CA TYR A 52 -8.57 8.31 23.12
C TYR A 52 -9.76 9.26 22.93
N ARG A 53 -10.49 9.09 21.83
CA ARG A 53 -11.54 10.03 21.42
C ARG A 53 -12.68 10.18 22.43
N PHE A 54 -12.96 9.15 23.22
CA PHE A 54 -14.03 9.16 24.22
C PHE A 54 -13.55 9.52 25.63
N ASP A 55 -12.25 9.40 25.90
CA ASP A 55 -11.64 9.78 27.17
C ASP A 55 -10.22 10.31 26.93
N GLN A 56 -10.08 11.64 26.94
CA GLN A 56 -8.79 12.29 26.73
C GLN A 56 -7.81 12.14 27.90
N SER A 57 -8.18 11.45 28.99
CA SER A 57 -7.25 10.99 30.02
C SER A 57 -6.52 9.71 29.63
N MET A 58 -6.82 9.15 28.44
CA MET A 58 -6.12 8.00 27.88
C MET A 58 -5.36 8.38 26.61
N ILE A 59 -4.22 7.73 26.37
CA ILE A 59 -3.36 7.94 25.19
C ILE A 59 -2.89 6.60 24.63
N THR A 60 -2.70 6.54 23.32
CA THR A 60 -2.23 5.35 22.60
C THR A 60 -1.34 5.75 21.42
N PHE A 61 -0.88 4.75 20.67
CA PHE A 61 -0.16 4.93 19.42
C PHE A 61 -0.52 3.90 18.36
N GLU A 62 -0.23 4.27 17.11
CA GLU A 62 -0.33 3.43 15.92
C GLU A 62 0.96 3.50 15.11
N LEU A 63 1.26 2.39 14.44
CA LEU A 63 2.41 2.19 13.57
C LEU A 63 1.91 1.85 12.18
N TYR A 64 2.39 2.55 11.15
CA TYR A 64 2.06 2.25 9.77
C TYR A 64 3.16 2.74 8.81
N THR A 65 3.06 2.34 7.55
CA THR A 65 4.00 2.74 6.50
C THR A 65 3.23 3.12 5.23
N ASN A 66 3.91 3.74 4.27
CA ASN A 66 3.34 3.99 2.94
C ASN A 66 3.46 2.79 1.97
N VAL A 67 3.98 1.65 2.43
CA VAL A 67 4.13 0.43 1.62
C VAL A 67 2.76 -0.25 1.52
N LYS A 68 2.28 -0.48 0.29
CA LYS A 68 0.92 -0.99 0.05
C LYS A 68 0.81 -2.52 0.16
N ASN A 69 1.89 -3.24 -0.16
CA ASN A 69 1.89 -4.70 -0.32
C ASN A 69 2.80 -5.40 0.70
N SER A 70 2.70 -5.05 1.99
CA SER A 70 3.49 -5.72 3.02
C SER A 70 2.96 -7.14 3.30
N GLU A 71 3.83 -8.15 3.24
CA GLU A 71 3.49 -9.52 3.64
C GLU A 71 3.00 -9.56 5.09
N TYR A 72 3.68 -8.82 5.97
CA TYR A 72 3.31 -8.71 7.37
C TYR A 72 1.91 -8.09 7.52
N ALA A 73 1.62 -7.00 6.82
CA ALA A 73 0.31 -6.37 6.84
C ALA A 73 -0.80 -7.29 6.33
N SER A 74 -0.52 -8.03 5.25
CA SER A 74 -1.44 -9.01 4.67
C SER A 74 -1.77 -10.11 5.68
N LYS A 75 -0.77 -10.62 6.41
CA LYS A 75 -0.94 -11.64 7.45
C LYS A 75 -1.83 -11.17 8.61
N ILE A 76 -1.76 -9.90 8.97
CA ILE A 76 -2.57 -9.34 10.08
C ILE A 76 -3.87 -8.68 9.60
N GLY A 77 -4.10 -8.60 8.29
CA GLY A 77 -5.30 -8.00 7.69
C GLY A 77 -5.38 -6.47 7.77
N THR A 78 -4.27 -5.77 8.04
CA THR A 78 -4.24 -4.30 8.18
C THR A 78 -2.83 -3.73 7.97
N ASN A 79 -2.75 -2.53 7.40
CA ASN A 79 -1.51 -1.74 7.27
C ASN A 79 -1.22 -0.86 8.50
N VAL A 80 -2.11 -0.89 9.51
CA VAL A 80 -1.98 -0.13 10.75
C VAL A 80 -1.94 -1.08 11.94
N VAL A 81 -0.86 -1.01 12.71
CA VAL A 81 -0.66 -1.77 13.94
C VAL A 81 -0.86 -0.84 15.13
N SER A 82 -1.98 -1.02 15.84
CA SER A 82 -2.26 -0.32 17.09
C SER A 82 -1.46 -0.92 18.25
N ALA A 83 -1.19 -0.13 19.29
CA ALA A 83 -0.50 -0.61 20.50
C ALA A 83 -1.16 -1.87 21.13
N SER A 84 -2.48 -1.98 21.03
CA SER A 84 -3.27 -3.12 21.53
C SER A 84 -2.92 -4.45 20.85
N MET A 85 -2.46 -4.40 19.60
CA MET A 85 -2.07 -5.57 18.80
C MET A 85 -0.68 -6.09 19.14
N LEU A 86 0.11 -5.35 19.92
CA LEU A 86 1.45 -5.81 20.32
C LEU A 86 1.34 -6.90 21.40
N ASP A 87 2.08 -7.98 21.18
CA ASP A 87 2.18 -9.09 22.13
C ASP A 87 2.82 -8.65 23.44
N GLY A 88 2.23 -9.06 24.56
CA GLY A 88 2.73 -8.74 25.90
C GLY A 88 2.78 -7.23 26.19
N ILE A 89 1.87 -6.45 25.61
CA ILE A 89 1.67 -5.06 26.00
C ILE A 89 1.11 -5.02 27.43
N VAL A 90 1.73 -4.24 28.31
CA VAL A 90 1.21 -3.93 29.64
C VAL A 90 0.90 -2.44 29.63
N SER A 91 -0.38 -2.10 29.80
CA SER A 91 -0.84 -0.72 29.89
C SER A 91 -1.67 -0.56 31.16
N ASN A 92 -1.65 0.64 31.75
CA ASN A 92 -2.27 0.92 33.06
C ASN A 92 -3.76 1.29 32.97
N SER A 93 -4.43 1.06 31.84
CA SER A 93 -5.85 1.35 31.66
C SER A 93 -6.70 0.09 31.49
N GLN A 94 -8.02 0.26 31.55
CA GLN A 94 -8.99 -0.82 31.29
C GLN A 94 -9.03 -1.26 29.82
N ILE A 95 -8.52 -0.43 28.90
CA ILE A 95 -8.50 -0.73 27.47
C ILE A 95 -7.08 -1.12 27.10
N ARG A 96 -6.89 -2.36 26.66
CA ARG A 96 -5.58 -2.87 26.25
C ARG A 96 -4.95 -1.94 25.19
N GLY A 97 -3.70 -1.54 25.42
CA GLY A 97 -2.96 -0.66 24.50
C GLY A 97 -3.25 0.83 24.69
N TYR A 98 -4.03 1.20 25.70
CA TYR A 98 -4.22 2.58 26.13
C TYR A 98 -3.61 2.77 27.52
N TRP A 99 -2.95 3.91 27.71
CA TRP A 99 -2.42 4.33 29.01
C TRP A 99 -3.23 5.48 29.56
N GLN A 100 -3.55 5.40 30.85
CA GLN A 100 -4.31 6.41 31.56
C GLN A 100 -3.39 7.34 32.36
N TYR A 101 -3.73 8.63 32.42
CA TYR A 101 -3.05 9.66 33.20
C TYR A 101 -4.05 10.72 33.67
N GLY A 102 -3.88 11.20 34.91
CA GLY A 102 -4.71 12.24 35.51
C GLY A 102 -4.03 13.62 35.59
N ASN A 103 -2.70 13.66 35.48
CA ASN A 103 -1.90 14.89 35.58
C ASN A 103 -0.67 14.86 34.67
N GLU A 104 0.08 15.97 34.64
CA GLU A 104 1.27 16.11 33.79
C GLU A 104 2.38 15.12 34.14
N GLN A 105 2.64 14.88 35.44
CA GLN A 105 3.70 13.95 35.87
C GLN A 105 3.37 12.52 35.44
N GLU A 106 2.12 12.10 35.60
CA GLU A 106 1.65 10.79 35.11
C GLU A 106 1.74 10.68 33.59
N LEU A 107 1.42 11.75 32.85
CA LEU A 107 1.58 11.76 31.40
C LEU A 107 3.05 11.59 31.00
N ILE A 108 3.98 12.26 31.69
CA ILE A 108 5.42 12.11 31.45
C ILE A 108 5.86 10.66 31.66
N GLN A 109 5.41 10.02 32.75
CA GLN A 109 5.70 8.61 33.01
C GLN A 109 5.15 7.71 31.90
N VAL A 110 3.88 7.89 31.54
CA VAL A 110 3.21 7.14 30.47
C VAL A 110 3.94 7.28 29.14
N LEU A 111 4.37 8.50 28.77
CA LEU A 111 5.14 8.73 27.55
C LEU A 111 6.51 8.02 27.60
N GLY A 112 7.14 7.95 28.77
CA GLY A 112 8.36 7.16 28.99
C GLY A 112 8.15 5.66 28.74
N GLU A 113 7.05 5.10 29.27
CA GLU A 113 6.69 3.70 29.05
C GLU A 113 6.37 3.41 27.56
N MET A 114 5.59 4.29 26.93
CA MET A 114 5.26 4.20 25.50
C MET A 114 6.51 4.25 24.63
N LYS A 115 7.43 5.18 24.91
CA LYS A 115 8.73 5.28 24.23
C LYS A 115 9.49 3.95 24.28
N ASP A 116 9.56 3.32 25.46
CA ASP A 116 10.25 2.04 25.62
C ASP A 116 9.61 0.92 24.79
N VAL A 117 8.27 0.89 24.71
CA VAL A 117 7.54 -0.04 23.84
C VAL A 117 7.84 0.22 22.37
N LEU A 118 7.80 1.49 21.94
CA LEU A 118 8.10 1.88 20.56
C LEU A 118 9.50 1.45 20.14
N ILE A 119 10.50 1.67 21.00
CA ILE A 119 11.89 1.30 20.72
C ILE A 119 12.06 -0.23 20.70
N LYS A 120 11.55 -0.94 21.71
CA LYS A 120 11.78 -2.39 21.87
C LYS A 120 10.96 -3.24 20.89
N LYS A 121 9.73 -2.83 20.59
CA LYS A 121 8.77 -3.60 19.79
C LYS A 121 8.37 -2.87 18.52
N GLY A 122 8.01 -1.59 18.62
CA GLY A 122 7.50 -0.81 17.50
C GLY A 122 8.47 -0.73 16.32
N MET A 123 9.77 -0.59 16.57
CA MET A 123 10.80 -0.56 15.52
C MET A 123 10.81 -1.81 14.66
N LYS A 124 10.70 -2.99 15.29
CA LYS A 124 10.66 -4.27 14.57
C LYS A 124 9.41 -4.35 13.69
N ILE A 125 8.25 -3.96 14.23
CA ILE A 125 6.99 -3.95 13.49
C ILE A 125 7.07 -3.02 12.28
N LEU A 126 7.59 -1.81 12.45
CA LEU A 126 7.75 -0.88 11.34
C LEU A 126 8.67 -1.43 10.25
N VAL A 127 9.77 -2.12 10.62
CA VAL A 127 10.64 -2.81 9.65
C VAL A 127 9.87 -3.87 8.87
N GLU A 128 9.07 -4.72 9.54
CA GLU A 128 8.26 -5.74 8.87
C GLU A 128 7.17 -5.12 7.97
N LEU A 129 6.48 -4.08 8.44
CA LEU A 129 5.50 -3.32 7.65
C LEU A 129 6.14 -2.58 6.45
N SER A 130 7.45 -2.34 6.46
CA SER A 130 8.17 -1.69 5.36
C SER A 130 8.74 -2.68 4.34
N LYS A 131 8.63 -3.99 4.57
CA LYS A 131 8.95 -4.98 3.54
C LYS A 131 7.76 -5.04 2.59
N GLY A 132 7.89 -4.41 1.43
CA GLY A 132 6.96 -4.63 0.33
C GLY A 132 7.26 -5.95 -0.36
N LEU A 133 6.22 -6.64 -0.81
CA LEU A 133 6.35 -7.49 -1.98
C LEU A 133 6.73 -6.60 -3.17
N GLU A 134 7.52 -7.12 -4.10
CA GLU A 134 7.71 -6.43 -5.38
C GLU A 134 6.33 -6.16 -5.97
N GLU A 135 6.08 -4.90 -6.35
CA GLU A 135 4.87 -4.58 -7.10
C GLU A 135 4.93 -5.41 -8.38
N PRO A 136 3.89 -6.23 -8.67
CA PRO A 136 3.95 -7.12 -9.81
C PRO A 136 4.01 -6.29 -11.09
N ASP A 137 3.29 -5.16 -11.17
CA ASP A 137 3.49 -4.16 -12.21
C ASP A 137 4.60 -3.17 -11.87
N THR A 138 5.31 -2.70 -12.90
CA THR A 138 6.34 -1.67 -12.76
C THR A 138 6.10 -0.53 -13.74
N ALA A 139 6.67 0.65 -13.45
CA ALA A 139 6.65 1.79 -14.37
C ALA A 139 7.23 1.43 -15.76
N GLU A 140 8.24 0.56 -15.80
CA GLU A 140 8.82 0.05 -17.04
C GLU A 140 7.81 -0.79 -17.82
N MET A 141 7.09 -1.71 -17.16
CA MET A 141 6.06 -2.52 -17.82
C MET A 141 4.92 -1.65 -18.37
N TYR A 142 4.48 -0.64 -17.60
CA TYR A 142 3.48 0.32 -18.06
C TYR A 142 3.91 1.11 -19.29
N ARG A 143 5.18 1.54 -19.30
CA ARG A 143 5.77 2.24 -20.43
C ARG A 143 5.84 1.35 -21.65
N GLU A 144 6.31 0.12 -21.48
CA GLU A 144 6.45 -0.86 -22.56
C GLU A 144 5.09 -1.20 -23.17
N VAL A 145 4.09 -1.52 -22.35
CA VAL A 145 2.72 -1.76 -22.82
C VAL A 145 2.18 -0.56 -23.60
N TYR A 146 2.33 0.66 -23.09
CA TYR A 146 1.78 1.83 -23.79
C TYR A 146 2.48 2.13 -25.13
N PHE A 147 3.80 2.04 -25.21
CA PHE A 147 4.54 2.37 -26.44
C PHE A 147 4.58 1.22 -27.46
N HIS A 148 4.40 -0.02 -27.01
CA HIS A 148 4.58 -1.23 -27.83
C HIS A 148 3.34 -2.15 -27.82
N HIS A 149 2.14 -1.66 -27.47
CA HIS A 149 0.93 -2.50 -27.38
C HIS A 149 0.60 -3.26 -28.67
N ASP A 150 0.88 -2.70 -29.85
CA ASP A 150 0.58 -3.38 -31.12
C ASP A 150 1.51 -4.59 -31.32
N GLU A 151 2.82 -4.41 -31.12
CA GLU A 151 3.82 -5.48 -31.23
C GLU A 151 3.59 -6.58 -30.17
N LEU A 152 3.27 -6.18 -28.93
CA LEU A 152 2.96 -7.09 -27.83
C LEU A 152 1.67 -7.88 -28.08
N CYS A 153 0.64 -7.24 -28.62
CA CYS A 153 -0.60 -7.91 -29.01
C CYS A 153 -0.36 -8.93 -30.12
N GLU A 154 0.44 -8.57 -31.14
CA GLU A 154 0.79 -9.50 -32.23
C GLU A 154 1.57 -10.71 -31.71
N LYS A 155 2.59 -10.50 -30.87
CA LYS A 155 3.33 -11.58 -30.20
C LYS A 155 2.40 -12.53 -29.45
N PHE A 156 1.44 -12.00 -28.67
CA PHE A 156 0.47 -12.84 -27.95
C PHE A 156 -0.35 -13.70 -28.91
N MET A 157 -0.82 -13.09 -30.00
CA MET A 157 -1.66 -13.76 -30.98
C MET A 157 -0.91 -14.85 -31.74
N GLU A 158 0.34 -14.60 -32.12
CA GLU A 158 1.21 -15.58 -32.76
C GLU A 158 1.56 -16.74 -31.83
N LYS A 159 1.87 -16.43 -30.56
CA LYS A 159 2.24 -17.42 -29.54
C LYS A 159 1.09 -18.38 -29.22
N THR A 160 -0.12 -17.86 -29.13
CA THR A 160 -1.30 -18.63 -28.69
C THR A 160 -2.15 -19.17 -29.84
N GLY A 161 -2.03 -18.61 -31.04
CA GLY A 161 -2.91 -18.90 -32.17
C GLY A 161 -4.35 -18.41 -31.96
N ILE A 162 -4.59 -17.54 -30.98
CA ILE A 162 -5.92 -16.99 -30.69
C ILE A 162 -6.48 -16.23 -31.91
N VAL A 163 -7.72 -16.54 -32.27
CA VAL A 163 -8.41 -15.91 -33.40
C VAL A 163 -9.47 -14.94 -32.88
N VAL A 164 -9.36 -13.68 -33.30
CA VAL A 164 -10.26 -12.60 -32.91
C VAL A 164 -11.28 -12.36 -34.01
N THR A 165 -12.48 -12.95 -33.89
CA THR A 165 -13.53 -12.86 -34.94
C THR A 165 -14.66 -11.89 -34.61
N GLY A 166 -14.81 -11.47 -33.36
CA GLY A 166 -15.89 -10.59 -32.91
C GLY A 166 -15.76 -10.22 -31.43
N PHE A 167 -16.69 -9.41 -30.93
CA PHE A 167 -16.80 -9.01 -29.52
C PHE A 167 -18.20 -9.39 -29.01
N ASP A 168 -18.42 -10.70 -28.95
CA ASP A 168 -19.60 -11.34 -28.37
C ASP A 168 -19.15 -12.30 -27.26
N GLU A 169 -20.10 -12.78 -26.46
CA GLU A 169 -19.82 -13.66 -25.31
C GLU A 169 -18.99 -14.89 -25.70
N GLU A 170 -19.33 -15.55 -26.82
CA GLU A 170 -18.60 -16.73 -27.31
C GLU A 170 -17.14 -16.43 -27.66
N ASN A 171 -16.87 -15.29 -28.31
CA ASN A 171 -15.49 -14.87 -28.59
C ASN A 171 -14.74 -14.48 -27.32
N ILE A 172 -15.40 -13.77 -26.41
CA ILE A 172 -14.81 -13.33 -25.13
C ILE A 172 -14.44 -14.55 -24.29
N ASP A 173 -15.34 -15.53 -24.15
CA ASP A 173 -15.09 -16.76 -23.41
C ASP A 173 -13.87 -17.51 -23.95
N ARG A 174 -13.76 -17.65 -25.28
CA ARG A 174 -12.57 -18.25 -25.92
C ARG A 174 -11.29 -17.49 -25.60
N TRP A 175 -11.34 -16.16 -25.56
CA TRP A 175 -10.16 -15.37 -25.21
C TRP A 175 -9.74 -15.62 -23.77
N PHE A 176 -10.70 -15.64 -22.85
CA PHE A 176 -10.44 -15.89 -21.44
C PHE A 176 -9.99 -17.33 -21.17
N GLU A 177 -10.49 -18.34 -21.90
CA GLU A 177 -9.98 -19.71 -21.82
C GLU A 177 -8.47 -19.77 -22.12
N VAL A 178 -8.03 -19.11 -23.20
CA VAL A 178 -6.60 -19.04 -23.56
C VAL A 178 -5.80 -18.28 -22.50
N ILE A 179 -6.32 -17.13 -22.03
CA ILE A 179 -5.63 -16.32 -21.00
C ILE A 179 -5.52 -17.11 -19.69
N GLU A 180 -6.56 -17.84 -19.27
CA GLU A 180 -6.55 -18.66 -18.07
C GLU A 180 -5.53 -19.80 -18.17
N GLU A 181 -5.46 -20.49 -19.32
CA GLU A 181 -4.46 -21.53 -19.56
C GLU A 181 -3.03 -20.96 -19.45
N ARG A 182 -2.76 -19.83 -20.12
CA ARG A 182 -1.45 -19.19 -20.09
C ARG A 182 -1.10 -18.71 -18.70
N THR A 183 -2.00 -18.01 -18.01
CA THR A 183 -1.75 -17.55 -16.63
C THR A 183 -1.53 -18.71 -15.65
N ALA A 184 -2.17 -19.86 -15.84
CA ALA A 184 -1.91 -21.06 -15.03
C ALA A 184 -0.51 -21.64 -15.23
N ILE A 185 0.06 -21.54 -16.44
CA ILE A 185 1.45 -21.92 -16.74
C ILE A 185 2.41 -20.90 -16.10
N LEU A 186 2.16 -19.61 -16.28
CA LEU A 186 3.00 -18.53 -15.75
C LEU A 186 3.10 -18.59 -14.22
N LYS A 187 2.01 -18.92 -13.52
CA LYS A 187 1.98 -19.08 -12.05
C LYS A 187 2.88 -20.21 -11.53
N GLN A 188 3.32 -21.13 -12.37
CA GLN A 188 4.22 -22.22 -11.98
C GLN A 188 5.70 -21.87 -12.18
N GLY A 189 6.00 -20.81 -12.92
CA GLY A 189 7.35 -20.35 -13.27
C GLY A 189 7.86 -19.22 -12.39
N ASP A 190 9.03 -18.69 -12.76
CA ASP A 190 9.58 -17.46 -12.18
C ASP A 190 8.80 -16.25 -12.67
N TYR A 191 8.57 -15.27 -11.79
CA TYR A 191 7.83 -14.06 -12.13
C TYR A 191 8.56 -13.21 -13.18
N GLU A 192 9.89 -13.14 -13.11
CA GLU A 192 10.68 -12.37 -14.08
C GLU A 192 10.50 -12.91 -15.51
N ASP A 193 10.44 -14.23 -15.65
CA ASP A 193 10.19 -14.89 -16.93
C ASP A 193 8.74 -14.67 -17.42
N ALA A 194 7.81 -14.42 -16.50
CA ALA A 194 6.39 -14.21 -16.82
C ALA A 194 6.06 -12.78 -17.27
N LYS A 195 6.88 -11.78 -16.93
CA LYS A 195 6.58 -10.35 -17.16
C LYS A 195 6.26 -10.02 -18.61
N GLU A 196 7.06 -10.52 -19.57
CA GLU A 196 6.83 -10.25 -20.99
C GLU A 196 5.45 -10.74 -21.44
N GLU A 197 5.07 -11.96 -21.05
CA GLU A 197 3.80 -12.54 -21.45
C GLU A 197 2.59 -11.89 -20.74
N LEU A 198 2.76 -11.41 -19.51
CA LEU A 198 1.72 -10.62 -18.82
C LEU A 198 1.47 -9.29 -19.55
N MET A 199 2.52 -8.64 -20.06
CA MET A 199 2.40 -7.44 -20.90
C MET A 199 1.73 -7.74 -22.24
N GLU A 200 2.07 -8.86 -22.88
CA GLU A 200 1.42 -9.37 -24.10
C GLU A 200 -0.10 -9.57 -23.90
N ILE A 201 -0.51 -10.22 -22.81
CA ILE A 201 -1.94 -10.41 -22.46
C ILE A 201 -2.63 -9.06 -22.24
N ALA A 202 -1.99 -8.15 -21.48
CA ALA A 202 -2.55 -6.82 -21.20
C ALA A 202 -2.73 -6.00 -22.49
N ALA A 203 -1.75 -6.05 -23.39
CA ALA A 203 -1.79 -5.40 -24.69
C ALA A 203 -2.89 -5.99 -25.59
N PHE A 204 -3.03 -7.32 -25.62
CA PHE A 204 -4.11 -8.00 -26.34
C PHE A 204 -5.49 -7.51 -25.89
N LEU A 205 -5.75 -7.53 -24.58
CA LEU A 205 -7.03 -7.07 -24.00
C LEU A 205 -7.29 -5.60 -24.34
N GLY A 206 -6.29 -4.73 -24.13
CA GLY A 206 -6.41 -3.30 -24.43
C GLY A 206 -6.72 -3.03 -25.91
N ASN A 207 -6.05 -3.73 -26.83
CA ASN A 207 -6.31 -3.62 -28.26
C ASN A 207 -7.71 -4.10 -28.65
N GLN A 208 -8.27 -5.13 -27.99
CA GLN A 208 -9.67 -5.53 -28.24
C GLN A 208 -10.66 -4.45 -27.78
N LEU A 209 -10.40 -3.79 -26.65
CA LEU A 209 -11.24 -2.68 -26.17
C LEU A 209 -11.21 -1.48 -27.13
N VAL A 210 -10.03 -1.13 -27.64
CA VAL A 210 -9.88 -0.08 -28.68
C VAL A 210 -10.66 -0.46 -29.93
N LYS A 211 -10.44 -1.67 -30.46
CA LYS A 211 -11.01 -2.13 -31.72
C LYS A 211 -12.54 -2.25 -31.67
N TYR A 212 -13.09 -2.86 -30.63
CA TYR A 212 -14.50 -3.22 -30.59
C TYR A 212 -15.37 -2.27 -29.76
N LEU A 213 -14.80 -1.61 -28.75
CA LEU A 213 -15.54 -0.66 -27.90
C LEU A 213 -15.21 0.80 -28.20
N GLY A 214 -14.33 1.07 -29.16
CA GLY A 214 -13.96 2.43 -29.59
C GLY A 214 -13.15 3.19 -28.54
N GLY A 215 -12.48 2.46 -27.64
CA GLY A 215 -11.60 3.06 -26.65
C GLY A 215 -10.33 3.67 -27.27
N ARG A 216 -9.53 4.33 -26.44
CA ARG A 216 -8.21 4.84 -26.79
C ARG A 216 -7.22 4.56 -25.67
N TRP A 217 -5.98 4.24 -26.04
CA TRP A 217 -4.89 4.14 -25.08
C TRP A 217 -4.60 5.51 -24.45
N PHE A 218 -4.29 5.50 -23.15
CA PHE A 218 -3.78 6.66 -22.42
C PHE A 218 -2.56 6.26 -21.60
N HIS A 219 -1.66 7.21 -21.41
CA HIS A 219 -0.49 7.12 -20.54
C HIS A 219 -0.60 8.18 -19.46
N TYR A 220 -0.45 7.76 -18.21
CA TYR A 220 -0.44 8.63 -17.05
C TYR A 220 0.96 8.68 -16.48
N LEU A 221 1.50 9.89 -16.33
CA LEU A 221 2.81 10.12 -15.73
C LEU A 221 2.73 11.23 -14.70
N SER A 222 3.25 10.94 -13.51
CA SER A 222 3.41 11.87 -12.39
C SER A 222 4.79 11.68 -11.74
N GLU A 223 5.19 12.57 -10.83
CA GLU A 223 6.49 12.48 -10.14
C GLU A 223 6.73 11.14 -9.42
N ASN A 224 5.66 10.45 -9.00
CA ASN A 224 5.75 9.26 -8.15
C ASN A 224 5.06 8.03 -8.76
N HIS A 225 4.47 8.13 -9.95
CA HIS A 225 3.66 7.07 -10.52
C HIS A 225 3.56 7.19 -12.04
N GLU A 226 3.75 6.08 -12.72
CA GLU A 226 3.55 5.90 -14.16
C GLU A 226 2.58 4.73 -14.36
N SER A 227 1.58 4.90 -15.22
CA SER A 227 0.61 3.86 -15.57
C SER A 227 0.03 4.05 -16.96
N CYS A 228 -0.66 3.04 -17.49
CA CYS A 228 -1.38 3.13 -18.75
C CYS A 228 -2.71 2.39 -18.70
N GLY A 229 -3.58 2.66 -19.67
CA GLY A 229 -4.83 1.92 -19.82
C GLY A 229 -5.61 2.34 -21.06
N VAL A 230 -6.84 1.86 -21.17
CA VAL A 230 -7.77 2.21 -22.25
C VAL A 230 -8.95 2.97 -21.67
N GLU A 231 -9.26 4.14 -22.23
CA GLU A 231 -10.39 4.98 -21.82
C GLU A 231 -11.36 5.26 -22.97
N GLY A 232 -12.54 5.80 -22.66
CA GLY A 232 -13.52 6.23 -23.68
C GLY A 232 -14.28 5.08 -24.35
N CYS A 233 -14.24 3.87 -23.80
CA CYS A 233 -15.03 2.73 -24.27
C CYS A 233 -16.54 3.02 -24.16
N LYS A 234 -17.30 2.67 -25.21
CA LYS A 234 -18.75 2.94 -25.29
C LYS A 234 -19.60 2.36 -24.16
N THR A 235 -19.10 1.35 -23.45
CA THR A 235 -19.83 0.59 -22.42
C THR A 235 -19.13 0.53 -21.07
N LEU A 236 -17.90 1.06 -20.95
CA LEU A 236 -17.09 1.03 -19.72
C LEU A 236 -16.68 2.46 -19.35
N ASN A 237 -16.98 2.90 -18.12
CA ASN A 237 -16.54 4.19 -17.59
C ASN A 237 -16.23 4.00 -16.09
N PRO A 238 -15.01 4.23 -15.57
CA PRO A 238 -13.83 4.93 -16.12
C PRO A 238 -12.77 3.97 -16.72
N GLY A 239 -11.71 4.51 -17.31
CA GLY A 239 -10.70 3.76 -18.07
C GLY A 239 -10.14 2.51 -17.36
N LEU A 240 -9.83 1.48 -18.16
CA LEU A 240 -9.36 0.17 -17.69
C LEU A 240 -7.85 0.06 -17.84
N ASN A 241 -7.18 -0.19 -16.72
CA ASN A 241 -5.77 -0.57 -16.71
C ASN A 241 -5.68 -2.09 -16.88
N CYS A 242 -5.48 -2.55 -18.12
CA CYS A 242 -5.42 -3.98 -18.43
C CYS A 242 -4.22 -4.67 -17.77
N LEU A 243 -3.09 -3.99 -17.62
CA LEU A 243 -1.89 -4.57 -17.00
C LEU A 243 -2.14 -4.85 -15.52
N SER A 244 -2.65 -3.87 -14.77
CA SER A 244 -3.02 -4.06 -13.35
C SER A 244 -4.03 -5.20 -13.19
N VAL A 245 -5.03 -5.32 -14.08
CA VAL A 245 -6.00 -6.44 -14.01
C VAL A 245 -5.34 -7.80 -14.20
N VAL A 246 -4.34 -7.89 -15.09
CA VAL A 246 -3.64 -9.13 -15.42
C VAL A 246 -2.64 -9.53 -14.33
N VAL A 247 -1.97 -8.55 -13.70
CA VAL A 247 -0.91 -8.80 -12.72
C VAL A 247 -1.38 -8.86 -11.26
N GLY A 248 -2.55 -8.27 -10.94
CA GLY A 248 -3.15 -8.26 -9.60
C GLY A 248 -2.90 -6.98 -8.81
#